data_AF-A0A2D4Q2Z1-F1
#
_entry.id   AF-A0A2D4Q2Z1-F1
#
_cell.length_a   1.000
_cell.length_b   1.000
_cell.length_c   1.000
_cell.angle_alpha   90.00
_cell.angle_beta   90.00
_cell.angle_gamma   90.00
#
_symmetry.space_group_name_H-M   'P 1'
#
loop_
_entity.id
_entity.type
_entity.pdbx_description
1 polymer ?
#
loop_
_entity_poly.entity_id
_entity_poly.type
_entity_poly.pdbx_seq_one_letter_code
_entity_poly.pdbx_strand_id
1 'polypeptide(L)'
;MKFTSIPDTPPVVLAKVNSQQISESLYREAWDREKAQINIPLDTPEILLSRMNAVNVSHKHYTGAWNEAKAKGYDFKVDALSFKHAKSSREIASEYKYKQTYERQKGHYIGTPSVKEDPKLSWAARVMKMQNDRLYKKAYHSSKANITIPYEMVAI
;
A
#
# COMPACT_ATOMS: atom_id res chain seq x y z
N MET A 1 42.96 -47.65 -59.65
CA MET A 1 44.13 -47.27 -58.83
C MET A 1 44.21 -45.75 -58.81
N LYS A 2 44.31 -45.11 -57.63
CA LYS A 2 44.39 -43.63 -57.54
C LYS A 2 45.84 -43.22 -57.81
N PHE A 3 46.04 -42.25 -58.70
CA PHE A 3 47.35 -41.68 -58.97
C PHE A 3 47.86 -40.92 -57.74
N THR A 4 49.02 -41.29 -57.22
CA THR A 4 49.73 -40.57 -56.16
C THR A 4 50.96 -39.93 -56.78
N SER A 5 51.09 -38.60 -56.70
CA SER A 5 52.25 -37.90 -57.26
C SER A 5 53.53 -38.32 -56.57
N ILE A 6 54.62 -38.39 -57.33
CA ILE A 6 55.97 -38.64 -56.81
C ILE A 6 56.32 -37.47 -55.87
N PRO A 7 56.83 -37.72 -54.65
CA PRO A 7 57.22 -36.67 -53.73
C PRO A 7 58.40 -35.86 -54.28
N ASP A 8 58.33 -34.54 -54.12
CA ASP A 8 59.40 -33.63 -54.52
C ASP A 8 60.70 -33.98 -53.80
N THR A 9 61.83 -33.82 -54.49
CA THR A 9 63.14 -34.08 -53.89
C THR A 9 63.47 -33.04 -52.81
N PRO A 10 64.25 -33.38 -51.76
CA PRO A 10 64.61 -32.46 -50.69
C PRO A 10 65.11 -31.06 -51.14
N PRO A 11 65.97 -30.93 -52.16
CA PRO A 11 66.40 -29.61 -52.63
C PRO A 11 65.27 -28.77 -53.24
N VAL A 12 64.29 -29.40 -53.88
CA VAL A 12 63.12 -28.70 -54.45
C VAL A 12 62.20 -28.20 -53.34
N VAL A 13 62.00 -29.00 -52.29
CA VAL A 13 61.25 -28.59 -51.09
C VAL A 13 61.94 -27.40 -50.41
N LEU A 14 63.26 -27.44 -50.24
CA LEU A 14 64.05 -26.34 -49.67
C LEU A 14 63.93 -25.06 -50.50
N ALA A 15 64.04 -25.15 -51.83
CA ALA A 15 63.88 -24.00 -52.71
C ALA A 15 62.49 -23.38 -52.61
N LYS A 16 61.44 -24.20 -52.49
CA LYS A 16 60.06 -23.75 -52.31
C LYS A 16 59.85 -23.05 -50.97
N VAL A 17 60.37 -23.60 -49.88
CA VAL A 17 60.31 -22.95 -48.55
C VAL A 17 61.08 -21.63 -48.55
N ASN A 18 62.29 -21.60 -49.12
CA ASN A 18 63.07 -20.38 -49.25
C ASN A 18 62.33 -19.32 -50.09
N SER A 19 61.67 -19.71 -51.19
CA SER A 19 60.88 -18.78 -52.00
C SER A 19 59.71 -18.15 -51.23
N GLN A 20 59.07 -18.90 -50.34
CA GLN A 20 58.00 -18.40 -49.49
C GLN A 20 58.54 -17.49 -48.38
N GLN A 21 59.70 -17.82 -47.81
CA GLN A 21 60.36 -17.02 -46.78
C GLN A 21 60.87 -15.68 -47.31
N ILE A 22 61.32 -15.62 -48.57
CA ILE A 22 61.85 -14.41 -49.20
C ILE A 22 60.72 -13.60 -49.88
N SER A 23 59.50 -14.12 -49.93
CA SER A 23 58.37 -13.46 -50.61
C SER A 23 57.93 -12.19 -49.87
N GLU A 24 58.09 -11.05 -50.53
CA GLU A 24 57.66 -9.75 -50.00
C GLU A 24 56.14 -9.66 -49.83
N SER A 25 55.35 -10.29 -50.71
CA SER A 25 53.89 -10.25 -50.61
C SER A 25 53.38 -10.98 -49.38
N LEU A 26 53.91 -12.18 -49.09
CA LEU A 26 53.56 -12.94 -47.90
C LEU A 26 54.00 -12.22 -46.62
N TYR A 27 55.17 -11.60 -46.64
CA TYR A 27 55.63 -10.75 -45.55
C TYR A 27 54.67 -9.59 -45.30
N ARG A 28 54.25 -8.89 -46.35
CA ARG A 28 53.35 -7.73 -46.25
C ARG A 28 51.95 -8.13 -45.78
N GLU A 29 51.44 -9.27 -46.24
CA GLU A 29 50.17 -9.84 -45.78
C GLU A 29 50.22 -10.21 -44.30
N ALA A 30 51.31 -10.85 -43.83
CA ALA A 30 51.50 -11.16 -42.41
C ALA A 30 51.59 -9.87 -41.57
N TRP A 31 52.33 -8.88 -42.05
CA TRP A 31 52.49 -7.57 -41.41
C TRP A 31 51.17 -6.80 -41.29
N ASP A 32 50.34 -6.83 -42.33
CA ASP A 32 49.02 -6.20 -42.30
C ASP A 32 48.03 -6.97 -41.39
N ARG A 33 48.16 -8.30 -41.32
CA ARG A 33 47.39 -9.14 -40.38
C ARG A 33 47.74 -8.86 -38.92
N GLU A 34 49.03 -8.73 -38.61
CA GLU A 34 49.49 -8.40 -37.26
C GLU A 34 49.02 -7.01 -36.82
N LYS A 35 49.04 -6.01 -37.71
CA LYS A 35 48.48 -4.68 -37.43
C LYS A 35 46.97 -4.69 -37.17
N ALA A 36 46.24 -5.55 -37.88
CA ALA A 36 44.80 -5.67 -37.70
C ALA A 36 44.45 -6.35 -36.36
N GLN A 37 45.33 -7.21 -35.83
CA GLN A 37 45.07 -8.02 -34.66
C GLN A 37 45.63 -7.37 -33.38
N ILE A 38 45.00 -6.27 -32.97
CA ILE A 38 45.37 -5.56 -31.74
C ILE A 38 44.74 -6.26 -30.53
N ASN A 39 45.54 -7.00 -29.77
CA ASN A 39 45.12 -7.59 -28.49
C ASN A 39 45.52 -6.67 -27.33
N ILE A 40 44.57 -5.87 -26.85
CA ILE A 40 44.75 -5.03 -25.67
C ILE A 40 44.42 -5.87 -24.43
N PRO A 41 45.27 -5.91 -23.40
CA PRO A 41 44.94 -6.61 -22.17
C PRO A 41 43.74 -5.96 -21.48
N LEU A 42 42.83 -6.79 -21.00
CA LEU A 42 41.57 -6.37 -20.37
C LEU A 42 41.76 -5.56 -19.09
N ASP A 43 42.96 -5.64 -18.50
CA ASP A 43 43.35 -4.96 -17.26
C ASP A 43 44.01 -3.59 -17.51
N THR A 44 44.00 -3.10 -18.75
CA THR A 44 44.40 -1.73 -19.02
C THR A 44 43.50 -0.75 -18.24
N PRO A 45 44.08 0.31 -17.64
CA PRO A 45 43.37 1.21 -16.75
C PRO A 45 42.18 1.90 -17.42
N GLU A 46 42.27 2.19 -18.72
CA GLU A 46 41.17 2.80 -19.50
C GLU A 46 39.97 1.87 -19.64
N ILE A 47 40.20 0.57 -19.89
CA ILE A 47 39.14 -0.43 -19.98
C ILE A 47 38.47 -0.61 -18.62
N LEU A 48 39.24 -0.66 -17.55
CA LEU A 48 38.72 -0.75 -16.18
C LEU A 48 37.88 0.47 -15.81
N LEU A 49 38.37 1.68 -16.11
CA LEU A 49 37.64 2.92 -15.90
C LEU A 49 36.33 2.94 -16.69
N SER A 50 36.37 2.56 -17.96
CA SER A 50 35.19 2.49 -18.83
C SER A 50 34.13 1.54 -18.27
N ARG A 51 34.54 0.36 -17.78
CA ARG A 51 33.63 -0.60 -17.13
C ARG A 51 33.00 -0.04 -15.86
N MET A 52 33.78 0.61 -14.99
CA MET A 52 33.24 1.21 -13.78
C MET A 52 32.27 2.35 -14.08
N ASN A 53 32.60 3.19 -15.07
CA ASN A 53 31.72 4.25 -15.52
C ASN A 53 30.42 3.70 -16.13
N ALA A 54 30.48 2.60 -16.89
CA ALA A 54 29.28 1.95 -17.43
C ALA A 54 28.33 1.47 -16.33
N VAL A 55 28.86 0.93 -15.23
CA VAL A 55 28.05 0.56 -14.05
C VAL A 55 27.45 1.80 -13.39
N ASN A 56 28.24 2.85 -13.18
CA ASN A 56 27.81 4.09 -12.53
C ASN A 56 26.74 4.85 -13.33
N VAL A 57 26.82 4.83 -14.66
CA VAL A 57 25.87 5.51 -15.56
C VAL A 57 24.63 4.66 -15.85
N SER A 58 24.66 3.36 -15.54
CA SER A 58 23.56 2.46 -15.85
C SER A 58 22.27 2.82 -15.11
N HIS A 59 21.26 3.25 -15.87
CA HIS A 59 19.94 3.54 -15.35
C HIS A 59 19.30 2.34 -14.63
N LYS A 60 19.60 1.11 -15.07
CA LYS A 60 19.11 -0.12 -14.43
C LYS A 60 19.66 -0.25 -13.01
N HIS A 61 20.96 -0.03 -12.82
CA HIS A 61 21.56 -0.07 -11.48
C HIS A 61 21.08 1.10 -10.62
N TYR A 62 20.97 2.30 -11.21
CA TYR A 62 20.44 3.48 -10.54
C TYR A 62 19.01 3.28 -9.99
N THR A 63 18.12 2.67 -10.79
CA THR A 63 16.71 2.48 -10.41
C THR A 63 16.41 1.14 -9.73
N GLY A 64 17.37 0.20 -9.70
CA GLY A 64 17.18 -1.15 -9.22
C GLY A 64 16.66 -1.21 -7.78
N ALA A 65 17.37 -0.57 -6.84
CA ALA A 65 17.01 -0.55 -5.43
C ALA A 65 15.61 0.08 -5.19
N TRP A 66 15.29 1.15 -5.93
CA TRP A 66 13.98 1.78 -5.86
C TRP A 66 12.86 0.88 -6.38
N ASN A 67 13.10 0.18 -7.49
CA ASN A 67 12.15 -0.77 -8.05
C ASN A 67 11.93 -1.97 -7.13
N GLU A 68 12.98 -2.48 -6.49
CA GLU A 68 12.87 -3.54 -5.47
C GLU A 68 12.08 -3.07 -4.25
N ALA A 69 12.31 -1.84 -3.77
CA ALA A 69 11.56 -1.27 -2.67
C ALA A 69 10.06 -1.13 -3.01
N LYS A 70 9.73 -0.67 -4.22
CA LYS A 70 8.33 -0.64 -4.70
C LYS A 70 7.71 -2.03 -4.80
N ALA A 71 8.48 -3.02 -5.28
CA ALA A 71 7.99 -4.39 -5.46
C ALA A 71 7.72 -5.13 -4.15
N LYS A 72 8.46 -4.83 -3.08
CA LYS A 72 8.20 -5.35 -1.73
C LYS A 72 6.83 -4.93 -1.16
N GLY A 73 6.18 -3.94 -1.77
CA GLY A 73 4.89 -3.43 -1.34
C GLY A 73 5.00 -2.58 -0.07
N TYR A 74 3.85 -2.12 0.39
CA TYR A 74 3.72 -1.34 1.63
C TYR A 74 2.96 -2.18 2.65
N ASP A 75 3.52 -2.30 3.87
CA ASP A 75 2.78 -2.86 5.00
C ASP A 75 1.81 -1.81 5.55
N PHE A 76 0.62 -1.72 4.93
CA PHE A 76 -0.42 -0.86 5.44
C PHE A 76 -1.19 -1.59 6.54
N LYS A 77 -1.13 -1.03 7.75
CA LYS A 77 -1.99 -1.47 8.85
C LYS A 77 -3.46 -1.33 8.44
N VAL A 78 -4.27 -2.35 8.74
CA VAL A 78 -5.73 -2.36 8.49
C VAL A 78 -6.43 -1.14 9.11
N ASP A 79 -5.88 -0.63 10.21
CA ASP A 79 -6.38 0.54 10.91
C ASP A 79 -5.92 1.89 10.37
N ALA A 80 -5.20 1.92 9.25
CA ALA A 80 -4.72 3.17 8.65
C ALA A 80 -5.88 4.14 8.39
N LEU A 81 -5.65 5.43 8.65
CA LEU A 81 -6.65 6.49 8.54
C LEU A 81 -7.27 6.54 7.14
N SER A 82 -6.46 6.32 6.09
CA SER A 82 -6.90 6.27 4.70
C SER A 82 -7.97 5.20 4.47
N PHE A 83 -7.79 3.99 5.00
CA PHE A 83 -8.78 2.92 4.89
C PHE A 83 -10.04 3.21 5.68
N LYS A 84 -9.90 3.77 6.90
CA LYS A 84 -11.06 4.19 7.72
C LYS A 84 -11.88 5.25 7.00
N HIS A 85 -11.21 6.23 6.41
CA HIS A 85 -11.88 7.29 5.66
C HIS A 85 -12.53 6.77 4.37
N ALA A 86 -11.85 5.91 3.61
CA ALA A 86 -12.44 5.30 2.42
C ALA A 86 -13.68 4.46 2.78
N LYS A 87 -13.63 3.71 3.89
CA LYS A 87 -14.76 2.96 4.40
C LYS A 87 -15.91 3.87 4.80
N SER A 88 -15.66 4.93 5.58
CA SER A 88 -16.72 5.86 5.99
C SER A 88 -17.33 6.59 4.79
N SER A 89 -16.52 7.00 3.82
CA SER A 89 -16.99 7.62 2.58
C SER A 89 -17.91 6.68 1.79
N ARG A 90 -17.52 5.41 1.65
CA ARG A 90 -18.37 4.38 1.02
C ARG A 90 -19.70 4.20 1.75
N GLU A 91 -19.67 4.23 3.08
CA GLU A 91 -20.88 4.09 3.89
C GLU A 91 -21.82 5.29 3.74
N ILE A 92 -21.27 6.51 3.69
CA ILE A 92 -22.03 7.74 3.46
C ILE A 92 -22.66 7.76 2.06
N ALA A 93 -21.91 7.32 1.04
CA ALA A 93 -22.40 7.24 -0.34
C ALA A 93 -23.39 6.07 -0.57
N SER A 94 -23.56 5.16 0.40
CA SER A 94 -24.45 4.01 0.25
C SER A 94 -25.91 4.41 0.39
N GLU A 95 -26.64 4.35 -0.72
CA GLU A 95 -28.09 4.62 -0.75
C GLU A 95 -28.88 3.71 0.21
N TYR A 96 -28.48 2.45 0.34
CA TYR A 96 -29.08 1.51 1.28
C TYR A 96 -28.95 1.99 2.73
N LYS A 97 -27.73 2.36 3.16
CA LYS A 97 -27.50 2.88 4.51
C LYS A 97 -28.25 4.20 4.73
N TYR A 98 -28.25 5.08 3.72
CA TYR A 98 -29.03 6.32 3.76
C TYR A 98 -30.51 6.06 4.02
N LYS A 99 -31.15 5.19 3.22
CA LYS A 99 -32.58 4.83 3.38
C LYS A 99 -32.87 4.20 4.73
N GLN A 100 -31.99 3.31 5.20
CA GLN A 100 -32.12 2.71 6.53
C GLN A 100 -32.07 3.77 7.64
N THR A 101 -31.11 4.70 7.58
CA THR A 101 -31.02 5.78 8.57
C THR A 101 -32.20 6.74 8.49
N TYR A 102 -32.68 7.02 7.27
CA TYR A 102 -33.84 7.87 7.03
C TYR A 102 -35.11 7.27 7.68
N GLU A 103 -35.40 6.00 7.44
CA GLU A 103 -36.55 5.33 8.07
C GLU A 103 -36.41 5.27 9.60
N ARG A 104 -35.20 5.07 10.13
CA ARG A 104 -34.96 5.10 11.59
C ARG A 104 -35.18 6.49 12.19
N GLN A 105 -34.84 7.55 11.47
CA GLN A 105 -34.99 8.94 11.93
C GLN A 105 -36.38 9.51 11.67
N LYS A 106 -37.20 8.83 10.87
CA LYS A 106 -38.56 9.22 10.58
C LYS A 106 -39.37 9.30 11.88
N GLY A 107 -39.99 10.45 12.13
CA GLY A 107 -40.75 10.70 13.36
C GLY A 107 -39.90 11.09 14.57
N HIS A 108 -38.56 11.12 14.49
CA HIS A 108 -37.73 11.58 15.62
C HIS A 108 -37.96 13.06 15.97
N TYR A 109 -38.36 13.88 14.98
CA TYR A 109 -38.71 15.29 15.18
C TYR A 109 -40.18 15.52 15.57
N ILE A 110 -41.00 14.46 15.64
CA ILE A 110 -42.42 14.54 15.99
C ILE A 110 -42.58 13.92 17.38
N GLY A 111 -42.43 14.76 18.40
CA GLY A 111 -42.67 14.38 19.80
C GLY A 111 -41.41 14.05 20.60
N THR A 112 -41.60 13.91 21.90
CA THR A 112 -40.53 13.70 22.88
C THR A 112 -39.92 12.29 22.75
N PRO A 113 -38.60 12.13 23.00
CA PRO A 113 -37.89 10.84 22.87
C PRO A 113 -38.56 9.67 23.60
N SER A 114 -39.22 9.94 24.73
CA SER A 114 -40.05 8.97 25.43
C SER A 114 -41.49 9.47 25.61
N VAL A 115 -42.43 8.52 25.63
CA VAL A 115 -43.83 8.69 26.08
C VAL A 115 -43.91 9.37 27.45
N LYS A 116 -42.91 9.15 28.32
CA LYS A 116 -42.82 9.76 29.64
C LYS A 116 -42.45 11.23 29.63
N GLU A 117 -41.80 11.68 28.56
CA GLU A 117 -41.26 13.03 28.43
C GLU A 117 -42.27 13.98 27.77
N ASP A 118 -43.34 13.46 27.15
CA ASP A 118 -44.41 14.28 26.59
C ASP A 118 -45.14 15.00 27.73
N PRO A 119 -45.16 16.34 27.78
CA PRO A 119 -45.87 17.08 28.81
C PRO A 119 -47.34 16.64 28.89
N LYS A 120 -48.05 16.48 27.79
CA LYS A 120 -49.49 16.14 27.85
C LYS A 120 -49.71 14.75 28.45
N LEU A 121 -48.94 13.78 28.00
CA LEU A 121 -49.07 12.40 28.43
C LEU A 121 -48.56 12.17 29.86
N SER A 122 -47.49 12.87 30.27
CA SER A 122 -47.01 12.86 31.65
C SER A 122 -48.02 13.47 32.63
N TRP A 123 -48.67 14.57 32.24
CA TRP A 123 -49.77 15.16 32.99
C TRP A 123 -50.96 14.20 33.08
N ALA A 124 -51.39 13.58 31.97
CA ALA A 124 -52.46 12.59 31.96
C ALA A 124 -52.15 11.38 32.88
N ALA A 125 -50.92 10.86 32.82
CA ALA A 125 -50.48 9.79 33.70
C ALA A 125 -50.49 10.18 35.19
N ARG A 126 -50.13 11.43 35.52
CA ARG A 126 -50.19 11.95 36.89
C ARG A 126 -51.62 12.07 37.38
N VAL A 127 -52.53 12.57 36.54
CA VAL A 127 -53.97 12.65 36.86
C VAL A 127 -54.56 11.26 37.09
N MET A 128 -54.24 10.27 36.25
CA MET A 128 -54.70 8.89 36.45
C MET A 128 -54.20 8.29 37.78
N LYS A 129 -52.96 8.61 38.20
CA LYS A 129 -52.46 8.18 39.52
C LYS A 129 -53.23 8.82 40.67
N MET A 130 -53.60 10.11 40.54
CA MET A 130 -54.40 10.82 41.55
C MET A 130 -55.83 10.27 41.65
N GLN A 131 -56.44 9.90 40.53
CA GLN A 131 -57.79 9.32 40.48
C GLN A 131 -57.85 7.90 41.08
N ASN A 132 -56.72 7.21 41.21
CA ASN A 132 -56.68 5.85 41.73
C ASN A 132 -56.92 5.81 43.25
N ASP A 133 -58.11 5.37 43.64
CA ASP A 133 -58.55 5.30 45.05
C ASP A 133 -57.62 4.48 45.95
N ARG A 134 -57.04 3.38 45.44
CA ARG A 134 -56.08 2.56 46.20
C ARG A 134 -54.81 3.35 46.53
N LEU A 135 -54.25 4.07 45.56
CA LEU A 135 -53.07 4.90 45.77
C LEU A 135 -53.39 6.07 46.71
N TYR A 136 -54.56 6.69 46.53
CA TYR A 136 -55.06 7.75 47.40
C TYR A 136 -55.13 7.28 48.87
N LYS A 137 -55.84 6.17 49.15
CA LYS A 137 -55.98 5.62 50.51
C LYS A 137 -54.63 5.26 51.13
N LYS A 138 -53.72 4.67 50.36
CA LYS A 138 -52.36 4.36 50.81
C LYS A 138 -51.60 5.62 51.23
N ALA A 139 -51.62 6.66 50.41
CA ALA A 139 -50.97 7.93 50.71
C ALA A 139 -51.60 8.61 51.94
N TYR A 140 -52.93 8.66 52.00
CA TYR A 140 -53.68 9.22 53.14
C TYR A 140 -53.31 8.54 54.45
N HIS A 141 -53.30 7.20 54.51
CA HIS A 141 -52.93 6.50 55.73
C HIS A 141 -51.48 6.72 56.15
N SER A 142 -50.59 7.01 55.19
CA SER A 142 -49.18 7.30 55.47
C SER A 142 -48.97 8.72 55.98
N SER A 143 -49.78 9.69 55.55
CA SER A 143 -49.59 11.11 55.90
C SER A 143 -50.53 11.62 57.00
N LYS A 144 -51.65 10.94 57.28
CA LYS A 144 -52.67 11.41 58.25
C LYS A 144 -52.15 11.68 59.67
N ALA A 145 -51.01 11.09 60.04
CA ALA A 145 -50.37 11.29 61.35
C ALA A 145 -49.28 12.37 61.32
N ASN A 146 -48.87 12.84 60.14
CA ASN A 146 -47.85 13.87 59.98
C ASN A 146 -48.52 15.23 60.07
N ILE A 147 -48.54 15.80 61.27
CA ILE A 147 -49.11 17.13 61.53
C ILE A 147 -47.96 18.14 61.51
N THR A 148 -47.94 19.02 60.52
CA THR A 148 -47.03 20.17 60.48
C THR A 148 -47.78 21.39 60.97
N ILE A 149 -47.55 21.77 62.22
CA ILE A 149 -48.07 23.03 62.76
C ILE A 149 -47.06 24.13 62.36
N PRO A 150 -47.48 25.18 61.61
CA PRO A 150 -46.59 26.29 61.33
C PRO A 150 -46.16 26.94 62.64
N TYR A 151 -44.88 27.32 62.72
CA TYR A 151 -44.21 27.80 63.94
C TYR A 151 -44.99 28.93 64.65
N GLU A 152 -45.58 29.85 63.88
CA GLU A 152 -46.42 30.96 64.36
C GLU A 152 -47.65 30.53 65.18
N MET A 153 -48.09 29.26 65.06
CA MET A 153 -49.27 28.75 65.76
C MET A 153 -48.94 27.97 67.05
N VAL A 154 -47.67 27.91 67.45
CA VAL A 154 -47.26 27.31 68.72
C VAL A 154 -47.09 28.44 69.75
N ALA A 155 -48.07 28.61 70.64
CA ALA A 155 -47.96 29.53 71.77
C ALA A 155 -47.02 28.91 72.83
N ILE A 156 -45.95 29.63 73.19
CA ILE A 156 -45.07 29.34 74.34
C ILE A 156 -45.73 29.87 75.62
#